data_AF-A0A960E235-F1
#
_entry.id   AF-A0A960E235-F1
#
_cell.length_a   1.000
_cell.length_b   1.000
_cell.length_c   1.000
_cell.angle_alpha   90.00
_cell.angle_beta   90.00
_cell.angle_gamma   90.00
#
_symmetry.space_group_name_H-M   'P 1'
#
loop_
_entity.id
_entity.type
_entity.pdbx_description
1 polymer ?
#
loop_
_entity_poly.entity_id
_entity_poly.type
_entity_poly.pdbx_seq_one_letter_code
_entity_poly.pdbx_strand_id
1 'polypeptide(L)'
;MAAVRLVAQGAVVPTLPGAKRQEGKAMDLHVRWVPALVDDAQIAEMAGAMPGPVTVIAHADPRNVVQAVLGAVVDTIVRQAAGMLEFAAPPPHVRSTATVAEAFVNLLDGTPFDAPLAAGAEVSKRLDRWAKPLTSTSRVRLVVQLDPPDSGDAWFLSVLGPGAEGTLLPIEQALADGKSTKPLADELNRVERVFPALLRPGALRRGQVYLSQEEAWELMTVTGPLLEAAGFDVRVPALSRRKPSPALRLFTEPTGDTVVGANQLADVRWSVLFDDVELTAEDIARLAAEAKPLVR
;
A
#
# COMPACT_ATOMS: atom_id res chain seq x y z
N MET A 1 -11.97 12.68 14.94
CA MET A 1 -11.96 12.27 13.52
C MET A 1 -10.77 11.39 13.12
N ALA A 2 -9.63 11.39 13.84
CA ALA A 2 -8.45 10.57 13.49
C ALA A 2 -8.72 9.06 13.39
N ALA A 3 -9.43 8.47 14.37
CA ALA A 3 -9.78 7.04 14.35
C ALA A 3 -10.63 6.64 13.14
N VAL A 4 -11.64 7.46 12.82
CA VAL A 4 -12.52 7.24 11.65
C VAL A 4 -11.73 7.28 10.36
N ARG A 5 -10.78 8.22 10.23
CA ARG A 5 -9.88 8.30 9.07
C ARG A 5 -9.02 7.04 8.93
N LEU A 6 -8.45 6.53 10.03
CA LEU A 6 -7.67 5.29 10.00
C LEU A 6 -8.51 4.11 9.51
N VAL A 7 -9.74 3.96 10.02
CA VAL A 7 -10.64 2.91 9.58
C VAL A 7 -11.02 3.07 8.10
N ALA A 8 -11.37 4.29 7.67
CA ALA A 8 -11.75 4.57 6.29
C ALA A 8 -10.60 4.31 5.29
N GLN A 9 -9.35 4.49 5.72
CA GLN A 9 -8.15 4.19 4.94
C GLN A 9 -7.73 2.71 5.02
N GLY A 10 -8.43 1.88 5.80
CA GLY A 10 -8.02 0.50 6.06
C GLY A 10 -6.73 0.37 6.87
N ALA A 11 -6.30 1.43 7.56
CA ALA A 11 -5.11 1.47 8.41
C ALA A 11 -5.40 0.81 9.78
N VAL A 12 -5.79 -0.45 9.74
CA VAL A 12 -6.16 -1.28 10.90
C VAL A 12 -5.60 -2.69 10.71
N VAL A 13 -5.25 -3.35 11.80
CA VAL A 13 -4.72 -4.72 11.77
C VAL A 13 -5.35 -5.56 12.88
N PRO A 14 -5.76 -6.80 12.60
CA PRO A 14 -6.29 -7.68 13.64
C PRO A 14 -5.14 -8.27 14.46
N THR A 15 -5.36 -8.33 15.77
CA THR A 15 -4.48 -8.97 16.75
C THR A 15 -5.25 -9.99 17.55
N LEU A 16 -4.54 -10.89 18.23
CA LEU A 16 -5.13 -11.96 19.03
C LEU A 16 -4.56 -11.92 20.46
N PRO A 17 -4.96 -10.93 21.28
CA PRO A 17 -4.60 -10.91 22.69
C PRO A 17 -5.16 -12.14 23.40
N GLY A 18 -4.37 -12.69 24.34
CA GLY A 18 -4.76 -13.86 25.12
C GLY A 18 -4.59 -13.66 26.61
N ALA A 19 -5.57 -14.13 27.39
CA ALA A 19 -5.54 -14.14 28.85
C ALA A 19 -5.47 -15.58 29.37
N LYS A 20 -4.44 -15.90 30.16
CA LYS A 20 -4.30 -17.24 30.75
C LYS A 20 -5.41 -17.45 31.80
N ARG A 21 -6.13 -18.57 31.71
CA ARG A 21 -7.07 -18.97 32.78
C ARG A 21 -6.32 -19.40 34.04
N GLN A 22 -6.96 -19.29 35.20
CA GLN A 22 -6.38 -19.66 36.50
C GLN A 22 -5.93 -21.12 36.58
N GLU A 23 -6.60 -22.05 35.89
CA GLU A 23 -6.20 -23.47 35.80
C GLU A 23 -4.96 -23.71 34.91
N GLY A 24 -4.47 -22.67 34.22
CA GLY A 24 -3.20 -22.67 33.46
C GLY A 24 -3.16 -23.48 32.16
N LYS A 25 -4.16 -24.33 31.88
CA LYS A 25 -4.20 -25.20 30.69
C LYS A 25 -4.85 -24.58 29.46
N ALA A 26 -5.68 -23.56 29.66
CA ALA A 26 -6.44 -22.88 28.61
C ALA A 26 -6.17 -21.37 28.62
N MET A 27 -6.42 -20.75 27.48
CA MET A 27 -6.29 -19.32 27.29
C MET A 27 -7.57 -18.79 26.64
N ASP A 28 -8.09 -17.69 27.16
CA ASP A 28 -9.20 -16.96 26.56
C ASP A 28 -8.65 -16.02 25.48
N LEU A 29 -9.27 -16.07 24.30
CA LEU A 29 -8.86 -15.38 23.10
C LEU A 29 -10.03 -14.59 22.52
N HIS A 30 -9.73 -13.46 21.90
CA HIS A 30 -10.66 -12.72 21.07
C HIS A 30 -9.88 -11.89 20.05
N VAL A 31 -10.47 -11.65 18.88
CA VAL A 31 -9.88 -10.71 17.92
C VAL A 31 -10.02 -9.29 18.43
N ARG A 32 -8.90 -8.56 18.40
CA ARG A 32 -8.86 -7.13 18.69
C ARG A 32 -8.26 -6.38 17.52
N TRP A 33 -9.00 -5.41 16.98
CA TRP A 33 -8.50 -4.54 15.94
C TRP A 33 -7.74 -3.39 16.54
N VAL A 34 -6.54 -3.14 16.03
CA VAL A 34 -5.69 -2.03 16.49
C VAL A 34 -5.36 -1.12 15.33
N PRO A 35 -5.16 0.19 15.57
CA PRO A 35 -4.73 1.10 14.53
C PRO A 35 -3.36 0.67 14.00
N ALA A 36 -3.24 0.67 12.67
CA ALA A 36 -1.99 0.48 11.98
C ALA A 36 -1.50 1.82 11.44
N LEU A 37 -0.20 1.89 11.21
CA LEU A 37 0.47 3.01 10.56
C LEU A 37 0.35 4.38 11.24
N VAL A 38 0.18 4.42 12.57
CA VAL A 38 0.04 5.69 13.29
C VAL A 38 1.40 6.37 13.47
N ASP A 39 1.47 7.64 13.10
CA ASP A 39 2.66 8.48 13.24
C ASP A 39 2.87 8.91 14.70
N ASP A 40 4.12 8.87 15.16
CA ASP A 40 4.52 9.34 16.48
C ASP A 40 4.25 10.84 16.67
N ALA A 41 4.41 11.65 15.61
CA ALA A 41 4.10 13.07 15.64
C ALA A 41 2.60 13.32 15.88
N GLN A 42 1.74 12.50 15.25
CA GLN A 42 0.30 12.57 15.44
C GLN A 42 -0.10 12.19 16.88
N ILE A 43 0.54 11.16 17.45
CA ILE A 43 0.34 10.79 18.87
C ILE A 43 0.79 11.93 19.79
N ALA A 44 1.95 12.53 19.53
CA ALA A 44 2.50 13.63 20.32
C ALA A 44 1.58 14.86 20.28
N GLU A 45 1.06 15.23 19.11
CA GLU A 45 0.11 16.34 18.95
C GLU A 45 -1.17 16.10 19.77
N MET A 46 -1.78 14.92 19.64
CA MET A 46 -2.99 14.56 20.40
C MET A 46 -2.73 14.51 21.90
N ALA A 47 -1.56 14.03 22.32
CA ALA A 47 -1.15 13.98 23.72
C ALA A 47 -0.94 15.39 24.30
N GLY A 48 -0.32 16.29 23.53
CA GLY A 48 -0.12 17.70 23.92
C GLY A 48 -1.41 18.50 24.01
N ALA A 49 -2.42 18.15 23.20
CA ALA A 49 -3.76 18.73 23.26
C ALA A 49 -4.66 18.13 24.37
N MET A 50 -4.19 17.10 25.08
CA MET A 50 -5.01 16.39 26.07
C MET A 50 -5.27 17.27 27.32
N PRO A 51 -6.54 17.43 27.75
CA PRO A 51 -6.83 18.12 28.99
C PRO A 51 -6.25 17.40 30.20
N GLY A 52 -5.58 18.13 31.09
CA GLY A 52 -4.94 17.58 32.30
C GLY A 52 -5.83 16.68 33.19
N PRO A 53 -7.14 16.94 33.38
CA PRO A 53 -7.99 16.04 34.16
C PRO A 53 -8.06 14.61 33.60
N VAL A 54 -7.92 14.43 32.29
CA VAL A 54 -7.99 13.10 31.66
C VAL A 54 -6.81 12.22 32.08
N THR A 55 -5.61 12.79 32.14
CA THR A 55 -4.39 12.07 32.51
C THR A 55 -4.38 11.74 34.00
N VAL A 56 -4.92 12.65 34.83
CA VAL A 56 -5.13 12.43 36.27
C VAL A 56 -6.08 11.27 36.52
N ILE A 57 -7.25 11.23 35.85
CA ILE A 57 -8.21 10.14 36.00
C ILE A 57 -7.62 8.82 35.51
N ALA A 58 -6.94 8.84 34.36
CA ALA A 58 -6.36 7.64 33.77
C ALA A 58 -5.13 7.10 34.51
N HIS A 59 -4.51 7.90 35.38
CA HIS A 59 -3.25 7.57 36.07
C HIS A 59 -2.16 7.07 35.09
N ALA A 60 -2.10 7.68 33.92
CA ALA A 60 -1.26 7.21 32.81
C ALA A 60 -0.64 8.38 32.04
N ASP A 61 0.49 8.10 31.38
CA ASP A 61 1.12 9.02 30.43
C ASP A 61 0.12 9.42 29.32
N PRO A 62 0.04 10.71 28.94
CA PRO A 62 -0.91 11.18 27.93
C PRO A 62 -0.83 10.42 26.60
N ARG A 63 0.36 9.99 26.17
CA ARG A 63 0.52 9.20 24.93
C ARG A 63 -0.13 7.83 25.06
N ASN A 64 0.03 7.19 26.21
CA ASN A 64 -0.62 5.90 26.49
C ASN A 64 -2.14 6.04 26.48
N VAL A 65 -2.66 7.15 27.04
CA VAL A 65 -4.11 7.44 27.00
C VAL A 65 -4.59 7.64 25.56
N VAL A 66 -3.87 8.42 24.74
CA VAL A 66 -4.20 8.59 23.31
C VAL A 66 -4.24 7.25 22.59
N GLN A 67 -3.22 6.41 22.76
CA GLN A 67 -3.14 5.10 22.12
C GLN A 67 -4.28 4.18 22.57
N ALA A 68 -4.61 4.17 23.86
CA ALA A 68 -5.70 3.37 24.40
C ALA A 68 -7.06 3.81 23.82
N VAL A 69 -7.32 5.12 23.77
CA VAL A 69 -8.56 5.68 23.21
C VAL A 69 -8.64 5.41 21.71
N LEU A 70 -7.56 5.66 20.96
CA LEU A 70 -7.49 5.40 19.53
C LEU A 70 -7.74 3.92 19.23
N GLY A 71 -7.09 3.03 19.98
CA GLY A 71 -7.27 1.59 19.91
C GLY A 71 -8.71 1.16 20.18
N ALA A 72 -9.33 1.69 21.24
CA ALA A 72 -10.71 1.34 21.59
C ALA A 72 -11.72 1.79 20.53
N VAL A 73 -11.57 3.00 19.98
CA VAL A 73 -12.46 3.52 18.94
C VAL A 73 -12.31 2.73 17.64
N VAL A 74 -11.07 2.46 17.21
CA VAL A 74 -10.81 1.63 16.03
C VAL A 74 -11.38 0.23 16.21
N ASP A 75 -11.11 -0.40 17.36
CA ASP A 75 -11.63 -1.73 17.68
C ASP A 75 -13.16 -1.78 17.60
N THR A 76 -13.84 -0.80 18.20
CA THR A 76 -15.30 -0.73 18.21
C THR A 76 -15.88 -0.61 16.79
N ILE A 77 -15.36 0.31 15.97
CA ILE A 77 -15.86 0.54 14.61
C ILE A 77 -15.65 -0.71 13.74
N VAL A 78 -14.43 -1.26 13.75
CA VAL A 78 -14.10 -2.39 12.88
C VAL A 78 -14.81 -3.66 13.35
N ARG A 79 -14.94 -3.88 14.66
CA ARG A 79 -15.70 -5.00 15.22
C ARG A 79 -17.17 -4.94 14.81
N GLN A 80 -17.79 -3.77 14.91
CA GLN A 80 -19.18 -3.58 14.50
C GLN A 80 -19.36 -3.86 13.00
N ALA A 81 -18.45 -3.39 12.15
CA ALA A 81 -18.48 -3.68 10.72
C ALA A 81 -18.25 -5.17 10.43
N ALA A 82 -17.31 -5.82 11.13
CA ALA A 82 -17.03 -7.25 10.98
C ALA A 82 -18.24 -8.11 11.37
N GLY A 83 -18.98 -7.73 12.42
CA GLY A 83 -20.22 -8.43 12.81
C GLY A 83 -21.36 -8.31 11.80
N MET A 84 -21.24 -7.45 10.78
CA MET A 84 -22.19 -7.35 9.68
C MET A 84 -21.82 -8.25 8.49
N LEU A 85 -20.66 -8.90 8.53
CA LEU A 85 -20.21 -9.81 7.48
C LEU A 85 -20.67 -11.24 7.78
N GLU A 86 -20.98 -12.01 6.74
CA GLU A 86 -21.28 -13.43 6.85
C GLU A 86 -19.98 -14.25 6.76
N PHE A 87 -19.67 -15.01 7.81
CA PHE A 87 -18.53 -15.93 7.88
C PHE A 87 -19.00 -17.38 7.92
N ALA A 88 -18.10 -18.30 7.59
CA ALA A 88 -18.33 -19.72 7.84
C ALA A 88 -18.46 -19.96 9.35
N ALA A 89 -19.20 -21.02 9.72
CA ALA A 89 -19.33 -21.38 11.12
C ALA A 89 -17.95 -21.66 11.73
N PRO A 90 -17.62 -21.09 12.91
CA PRO A 90 -16.36 -21.37 13.58
C PRO A 90 -16.25 -22.84 13.96
N PRO A 91 -15.03 -23.38 14.12
CA PRO A 91 -14.84 -24.78 14.49
C PRO A 91 -15.48 -25.07 15.85
N PRO A 92 -16.18 -26.21 16.03
CA PRO A 92 -16.90 -26.52 17.27
C PRO A 92 -15.96 -26.75 18.45
N HIS A 93 -14.70 -27.12 18.18
CA HIS A 93 -13.67 -27.31 19.19
C HIS A 93 -12.34 -26.76 18.73
N VAL A 94 -11.80 -25.80 19.48
CA VAL A 94 -10.49 -25.20 19.21
C VAL A 94 -9.44 -25.91 20.06
N ARG A 95 -8.72 -26.86 19.45
CA ARG A 95 -7.78 -27.75 20.15
C ARG A 95 -6.35 -27.74 19.58
N SER A 96 -6.15 -27.08 18.45
CA SER A 96 -4.90 -27.08 17.68
C SER A 96 -4.59 -25.67 17.16
N THR A 97 -3.36 -25.44 16.71
CA THR A 97 -2.98 -24.17 16.08
C THR A 97 -3.81 -23.88 14.82
N ALA A 98 -4.15 -24.90 14.04
CA ALA A 98 -4.99 -24.76 12.85
C ALA A 98 -6.42 -24.32 13.20
N THR A 99 -7.03 -24.95 14.20
CA THR A 99 -8.39 -24.57 14.66
C THR A 99 -8.41 -23.21 15.36
N VAL A 100 -7.31 -22.78 15.99
CA VAL A 100 -7.17 -21.40 16.50
C VAL A 100 -7.11 -20.40 15.34
N ALA A 101 -6.35 -20.71 14.28
CA ALA A 101 -6.28 -19.85 13.11
C ALA A 101 -7.62 -19.74 12.37
N GLU A 102 -8.37 -20.85 12.28
CA GLU A 102 -9.72 -20.87 11.72
C GLU A 102 -10.72 -20.08 12.57
N ALA A 103 -10.69 -20.25 13.90
CA ALA A 103 -11.49 -19.43 14.81
C ALA A 103 -11.16 -17.94 14.69
N PHE A 104 -9.88 -17.58 14.55
CA PHE A 104 -9.45 -16.20 14.34
C PHE A 104 -10.06 -15.57 13.08
N VAL A 105 -10.13 -16.29 11.96
CA VAL A 105 -10.71 -15.77 10.71
C VAL A 105 -12.24 -15.69 10.76
N ASN A 106 -12.90 -16.63 11.45
CA ASN A 106 -14.36 -16.66 11.53
C ASN A 106 -14.93 -15.76 12.64
N LEU A 107 -14.11 -15.33 13.61
CA LEU A 107 -14.51 -14.51 14.76
C LEU A 107 -13.84 -13.13 14.74
N LEU A 108 -13.75 -12.52 13.54
CA LEU A 108 -13.19 -11.16 13.36
C LEU A 108 -14.04 -10.06 14.02
N ASP A 109 -15.28 -10.38 14.36
CA ASP A 109 -16.18 -9.60 15.22
C ASP A 109 -15.77 -9.63 16.71
N GLY A 110 -14.63 -10.25 17.04
CA GLY A 110 -14.12 -10.31 18.41
C GLY A 110 -14.95 -11.16 19.36
N THR A 111 -15.84 -12.01 18.85
CA THR A 111 -16.52 -13.01 19.68
C THR A 111 -15.46 -13.90 20.39
N PRO A 112 -15.52 -14.04 21.72
CA PRO A 112 -14.48 -14.73 22.47
C PRO A 112 -14.55 -16.25 22.28
N PHE A 113 -13.38 -16.90 22.34
CA PHE A 113 -13.25 -18.36 22.31
C PHE A 113 -12.07 -18.79 23.19
N ASP A 114 -12.02 -20.07 23.57
CA ASP A 114 -10.89 -20.63 24.31
C ASP A 114 -10.09 -21.64 23.50
N ALA A 115 -8.82 -21.76 23.86
CA ALA A 115 -7.91 -22.71 23.24
C ALA A 115 -6.90 -23.25 24.26
N PRO A 116 -6.31 -24.43 24.01
CA PRO A 116 -5.14 -24.90 24.75
C PRO A 116 -4.04 -23.84 24.74
N LEU A 117 -3.43 -23.60 25.90
CA LEU A 117 -2.46 -22.51 26.09
C LEU A 117 -1.36 -22.51 25.02
N ALA A 118 -0.78 -23.68 24.71
CA ALA A 118 0.29 -23.80 23.73
C ALA A 118 -0.15 -23.41 22.31
N ALA A 119 -1.31 -23.89 21.87
CA ALA A 119 -1.85 -23.59 20.54
C ALA A 119 -2.23 -22.10 20.40
N GLY A 120 -2.93 -21.56 21.40
CA GLY A 120 -3.31 -20.15 21.40
C GLY A 120 -2.11 -19.22 21.45
N ALA A 121 -1.12 -19.50 22.31
CA ALA A 121 0.08 -18.67 22.45
C ALA A 121 0.93 -18.66 21.18
N GLU A 122 1.03 -19.80 20.48
CA GLU A 122 1.78 -19.89 19.21
C GLU A 122 1.15 -19.02 18.12
N VAL A 123 -0.16 -19.10 17.91
CA VAL A 123 -0.85 -18.28 16.90
C VAL A 123 -0.80 -16.80 17.28
N SER A 124 -1.05 -16.46 18.54
CA SER A 124 -0.97 -15.08 19.05
C SER A 124 0.41 -14.47 18.81
N LYS A 125 1.49 -15.23 19.08
CA LYS A 125 2.87 -14.78 18.87
C LYS A 125 3.21 -14.59 17.38
N ARG A 126 2.67 -15.43 16.50
CA ARG A 126 2.84 -15.28 15.05
C ARG A 126 2.11 -14.05 14.52
N LEU A 127 0.88 -13.83 14.96
CA LEU A 127 0.10 -12.64 14.61
C LEU A 127 0.74 -11.35 15.13
N ASP A 128 1.21 -11.34 16.38
CA ASP A 128 1.93 -10.20 16.94
C ASP A 128 3.19 -9.89 16.12
N ARG A 129 3.99 -10.91 15.76
CA ARG A 129 5.17 -10.73 14.90
C ARG A 129 4.82 -10.16 13.52
N TRP A 130 3.70 -10.60 12.94
CA TRP A 130 3.22 -10.13 11.65
C TRP A 130 2.69 -8.68 11.71
N ALA A 131 1.97 -8.33 12.78
CA ALA A 131 1.37 -7.01 12.96
C ALA A 131 2.37 -5.94 13.45
N LYS A 132 3.43 -6.35 14.17
CA LYS A 132 4.41 -5.45 14.81
C LYS A 132 5.01 -4.38 13.89
N PRO A 133 5.38 -4.67 12.62
CA PRO A 133 5.87 -3.63 11.69
C PRO A 133 4.83 -2.55 11.37
N LEU A 134 3.55 -2.80 11.61
CA LEU A 134 2.46 -1.86 11.34
C LEU A 134 2.00 -1.10 12.59
N THR A 135 2.17 -1.69 13.77
CA THR A 135 1.68 -1.14 15.05
C THR A 135 2.75 -0.43 15.87
N SER A 136 4.03 -0.60 15.52
CA SER A 136 5.11 0.17 16.14
C SER A 136 4.97 1.66 15.83
N THR A 137 5.19 2.53 16.81
CA THR A 137 5.15 3.99 16.65
C THR A 137 6.51 4.57 16.26
N SER A 138 7.62 3.89 16.56
CA SER A 138 8.99 4.34 16.28
C SER A 138 9.46 3.91 14.89
N ARG A 139 8.59 3.99 13.88
CA ARG A 139 8.87 3.44 12.55
C ARG A 139 9.67 4.40 11.70
N VAL A 140 10.47 3.81 10.84
CA VAL A 140 11.22 4.54 9.82
C VAL A 140 10.40 4.55 8.55
N ARG A 141 10.13 5.74 8.00
CA ARG A 141 9.42 5.88 6.74
C ARG A 141 10.42 5.87 5.59
N LEU A 142 10.34 4.86 4.74
CA LEU A 142 11.11 4.82 3.50
C LEU A 142 10.40 5.62 2.42
N VAL A 143 11.19 6.22 1.53
CA VAL A 143 10.72 6.95 0.35
C VAL A 143 10.97 6.09 -0.88
N VAL A 144 9.92 5.79 -1.64
CA VAL A 144 10.01 5.17 -2.97
C VAL A 144 9.99 6.30 -3.98
N GLN A 145 11.13 6.56 -4.60
CA GLN A 145 11.29 7.66 -5.56
C GLN A 145 11.44 7.11 -6.97
N LEU A 146 10.58 7.60 -7.86
CA LEU A 146 10.69 7.41 -9.30
C LEU A 146 11.25 8.70 -9.91
N ASP A 147 12.35 8.58 -10.65
CA ASP A 147 12.94 9.67 -11.41
C ASP A 147 12.35 9.71 -12.84
N PRO A 148 12.36 10.89 -13.51
CA PRO A 148 11.99 10.97 -14.92
C PRO A 148 12.81 10.02 -15.80
N PRO A 149 12.31 9.63 -16.99
CA PRO A 149 13.02 8.74 -17.87
C PRO A 149 14.35 9.36 -18.32
N ASP A 150 15.38 8.53 -18.44
CA ASP A 150 16.65 8.92 -19.03
C ASP A 150 16.57 9.03 -20.56
N SER A 151 17.70 9.33 -21.21
CA SER A 151 17.77 9.44 -22.68
C SER A 151 17.48 8.13 -23.43
N GLY A 152 17.41 7.00 -22.73
CA GLY A 152 17.04 5.69 -23.28
C GLY A 152 15.62 5.26 -22.92
N ASP A 153 14.76 6.20 -22.49
CA ASP A 153 13.38 5.98 -22.04
C ASP A 153 13.25 5.05 -20.81
N ALA A 154 14.35 4.83 -20.08
CA ALA A 154 14.35 4.00 -18.88
C ALA A 154 14.03 4.83 -17.64
N TRP A 155 13.07 4.36 -16.84
CA TRP A 155 12.65 5.04 -15.61
C TRP A 155 13.41 4.46 -14.42
N PHE A 156 14.15 5.30 -13.71
CA PHE A 156 14.92 4.84 -12.56
C PHE A 156 14.11 4.97 -11.28
N LEU A 157 13.98 3.87 -10.53
CA LEU A 157 13.38 3.86 -9.21
C LEU A 157 14.42 3.57 -8.15
N SER A 158 14.35 4.30 -7.04
CA SER A 158 15.18 4.09 -5.87
C SER A 158 14.38 4.17 -4.57
N VAL A 159 14.75 3.33 -3.62
CA VAL A 159 14.26 3.38 -2.23
C VAL A 159 15.27 4.17 -1.40
N LEU A 160 14.80 5.22 -0.74
CA LEU A 160 15.59 6.07 0.13
C LEU A 160 15.18 5.86 1.59
N GLY A 161 16.17 5.90 2.47
CA GLY A 161 15.99 5.86 3.93
C GLY A 161 16.77 6.98 4.61
N PRO A 162 16.46 7.29 5.88
CA PRO A 162 17.21 8.28 6.65
C PRO A 162 18.60 7.73 7.01
N GLY A 163 19.64 8.51 6.73
CA GLY A 163 21.00 8.31 7.23
C GLY A 163 21.14 8.70 8.70
N ALA A 164 22.35 8.63 9.24
CA ALA A 164 22.65 8.91 10.64
C ALA A 164 22.31 10.35 11.06
N GLU A 165 22.43 11.30 10.13
CA GLU A 165 22.10 12.72 10.32
C GLU A 165 20.66 13.05 9.90
N GLY A 166 19.85 12.05 9.51
CA GLY A 166 18.48 12.25 9.03
C GLY A 166 18.35 12.68 7.57
N THR A 167 19.46 12.77 6.83
CA THR A 167 19.46 12.98 5.37
C THR A 167 18.90 11.77 4.64
N LEU A 168 18.12 11.99 3.57
CA LEU A 168 17.63 10.89 2.74
C LEU A 168 18.74 10.38 1.83
N LEU A 169 19.08 9.11 1.98
CA LEU A 169 20.12 8.43 1.22
C LEU A 169 19.55 7.19 0.53
N PRO A 170 20.13 6.72 -0.59
CA PRO A 170 19.82 5.41 -1.14
C PRO A 170 19.91 4.34 -0.05
N ILE A 171 18.94 3.43 0.01
CA ILE A 171 18.72 2.59 1.20
C ILE A 171 19.96 1.78 1.63
N GLU A 172 20.77 1.28 0.70
CA GLU A 172 22.03 0.62 1.04
C GLU A 172 23.03 1.54 1.75
N GLN A 173 23.11 2.81 1.33
CA GLN A 173 23.97 3.80 1.98
C GLN A 173 23.43 4.15 3.37
N ALA A 174 22.11 4.35 3.51
CA ALA A 174 21.48 4.58 4.80
C ALA A 174 21.71 3.40 5.78
N LEU A 175 21.66 2.17 5.27
CA LEU A 175 21.97 0.95 6.06
C LEU A 175 23.46 0.84 6.43
N ALA A 176 24.37 1.42 5.66
CA ALA A 176 25.80 1.43 5.96
C ALA A 176 26.19 2.56 6.93
N ASP A 177 25.47 3.68 6.89
CA ASP A 177 25.76 4.91 7.64
C ASP A 177 25.28 4.83 9.12
N GLY A 178 24.18 4.12 9.38
CA GLY A 178 23.55 4.06 10.70
C GLY A 178 24.13 3.03 11.67
N LYS A 179 24.04 3.31 12.98
CA LYS A 179 24.36 2.34 14.06
C LYS A 179 23.20 1.38 14.39
N SER A 180 21.95 1.79 14.12
CA SER A 180 20.73 1.01 14.41
C SER A 180 19.89 0.83 13.13
N THR A 181 20.29 -0.14 12.31
CA THR A 181 19.78 -0.31 10.94
C THR A 181 18.66 -1.32 10.83
N LYS A 182 18.38 -2.08 11.90
CA LYS A 182 17.34 -3.11 11.91
C LYS A 182 15.96 -2.59 11.49
N PRO A 183 15.45 -1.45 12.01
CA PRO A 183 14.16 -0.91 11.57
C PRO A 183 14.13 -0.58 10.07
N LEU A 184 15.22 -0.01 9.51
CA LEU A 184 15.34 0.26 8.07
C LEU A 184 15.32 -1.04 7.27
N ALA A 185 16.07 -2.05 7.71
CA ALA A 185 16.13 -3.34 7.02
C ALA A 185 14.79 -4.07 7.05
N ASP A 186 14.06 -4.00 8.17
CA ASP A 186 12.73 -4.58 8.29
C ASP A 186 11.71 -3.89 7.35
N GLU A 187 11.78 -2.56 7.20
CA GLU A 187 10.97 -1.81 6.24
C GLU A 187 11.38 -2.05 4.78
N LEU A 188 12.68 -2.25 4.50
CA LEU A 188 13.17 -2.62 3.17
C LEU A 188 12.62 -4.00 2.76
N ASN A 189 12.67 -4.98 3.65
CA ASN A 189 12.07 -6.30 3.42
C ASN A 189 10.55 -6.18 3.16
N ARG A 190 9.90 -5.21 3.81
CA ARG A 190 8.46 -4.96 3.64
C ARG A 190 8.15 -4.36 2.27
N VAL A 191 8.90 -3.36 1.82
CA VAL A 191 8.71 -2.75 0.49
C VAL A 191 9.01 -3.75 -0.62
N GLU A 192 10.05 -4.56 -0.49
CA GLU A 192 10.38 -5.63 -1.45
C GLU A 192 9.26 -6.68 -1.58
N ARG A 193 8.51 -6.91 -0.50
CA ARG A 193 7.36 -7.84 -0.52
C ARG A 193 6.14 -7.25 -1.22
N VAL A 194 5.90 -5.95 -1.08
CA VAL A 194 4.74 -5.28 -1.71
C VAL A 194 5.04 -4.77 -3.12
N PHE A 195 6.32 -4.59 -3.46
CA PHE A 195 6.78 -4.18 -4.78
C PHE A 195 7.90 -5.11 -5.28
N PRO A 196 7.55 -6.31 -5.77
CA PRO A 196 8.53 -7.35 -6.15
C PRO A 196 9.45 -6.96 -7.30
N ALA A 197 9.11 -5.90 -8.06
CA ALA A 197 9.98 -5.33 -9.08
C ALA A 197 11.40 -5.02 -8.56
N LEU A 198 11.53 -4.64 -7.28
CA LEU A 198 12.82 -4.39 -6.62
C LEU A 198 13.73 -5.61 -6.51
N LEU A 199 13.19 -6.82 -6.64
CA LEU A 199 13.92 -8.08 -6.56
C LEU A 199 14.42 -8.56 -7.92
N ARG A 200 14.22 -7.80 -9.00
CA ARG A 200 14.67 -8.16 -10.34
C ARG A 200 16.21 -8.31 -10.38
N PRO A 201 16.72 -9.37 -11.02
CA PRO A 201 18.15 -9.51 -11.24
C PRO A 201 18.65 -8.41 -12.18
N GLY A 202 19.85 -7.89 -11.95
CA GLY A 202 20.46 -6.84 -12.78
C GLY A 202 20.34 -5.42 -12.20
N ALA A 203 19.70 -5.24 -11.06
CA ALA A 203 19.81 -4.00 -10.28
C ALA A 203 21.26 -3.79 -9.81
N LEU A 204 21.76 -2.56 -9.94
CA LEU A 204 23.11 -2.19 -9.47
C LEU A 204 23.26 -2.25 -7.95
N ARG A 205 22.15 -2.01 -7.23
CA ARG A 205 22.07 -1.97 -5.76
C ARG A 205 20.71 -2.42 -5.29
N ARG A 206 20.63 -2.99 -4.09
CA ARG A 206 19.36 -3.35 -3.44
C ARG A 206 18.51 -2.11 -3.23
N GLY A 207 17.20 -2.24 -3.48
CA GLY A 207 16.27 -1.11 -3.41
C GLY A 207 16.33 -0.16 -4.61
N GLN A 208 16.96 -0.57 -5.72
CA GLN A 208 16.97 0.17 -6.98
C GLN A 208 16.51 -0.72 -8.13
N VAL A 209 15.82 -0.16 -9.11
CA VAL A 209 15.38 -0.90 -10.30
C VAL A 209 15.09 0.06 -11.45
N TYR A 210 15.35 -0.39 -12.68
CA TYR A 210 14.85 0.27 -13.88
C TYR A 210 13.49 -0.29 -14.26
N LEU A 211 12.54 0.61 -14.52
CA LEU A 211 11.18 0.30 -14.93
C LEU A 211 10.99 0.68 -16.41
N SER A 212 10.13 -0.07 -17.10
CA SER A 212 9.62 0.35 -18.40
C SER A 212 8.65 1.54 -18.24
N GLN A 213 8.29 2.19 -19.34
CA GLN A 213 7.27 3.24 -19.35
C GLN A 213 5.92 2.76 -18.81
N GLU A 214 5.50 1.53 -19.17
CA GLU A 214 4.25 0.93 -18.68
C GLU A 214 4.31 0.71 -17.15
N GLU A 215 5.41 0.16 -16.65
CA GLU A 215 5.61 -0.09 -15.22
C GLU A 215 5.69 1.22 -14.41
N ALA A 216 6.34 2.24 -14.97
CA ALA A 216 6.38 3.57 -14.37
C ALA A 216 4.98 4.20 -14.32
N TRP A 217 4.18 4.02 -15.37
CA TRP A 217 2.79 4.49 -15.39
C TRP A 217 1.91 3.74 -14.38
N GLU A 218 2.04 2.42 -14.29
CA GLU A 218 1.36 1.61 -13.27
C GLU A 218 1.75 2.06 -11.86
N LEU A 219 3.03 2.33 -11.62
CA LEU A 219 3.50 2.88 -10.36
C LEU A 219 2.87 4.23 -10.04
N MET A 220 2.77 5.14 -11.00
CA MET A 220 2.20 6.47 -10.77
C MET A 220 0.68 6.45 -10.53
N THR A 221 -0.03 5.44 -11.04
CA THR A 221 -1.51 5.44 -11.07
C THR A 221 -2.15 4.43 -10.13
N VAL A 222 -1.52 3.27 -9.91
CA VAL A 222 -2.08 2.14 -9.16
C VAL A 222 -1.18 1.75 -8.01
N THR A 223 0.08 1.39 -8.27
CA THR A 223 0.95 0.83 -7.24
C THR A 223 1.40 1.89 -6.23
N GLY A 224 1.65 3.13 -6.66
CA GLY A 224 2.05 4.25 -5.82
C GLY A 224 1.05 4.52 -4.69
N PRO A 225 -0.25 4.73 -4.98
CA PRO A 225 -1.28 4.85 -3.95
C PRO A 225 -1.34 3.66 -2.99
N LEU A 226 -1.09 2.42 -3.47
CA LEU A 226 -1.04 1.24 -2.61
C LEU A 226 0.19 1.24 -1.69
N LEU A 227 1.35 1.70 -2.17
CA LEU A 227 2.56 1.88 -1.37
C LEU A 227 2.37 2.98 -0.32
N GLU A 228 1.73 4.09 -0.67
CA GLU A 228 1.36 5.14 0.29
C GLU A 228 0.40 4.60 1.36
N ALA A 229 -0.62 3.83 0.96
CA ALA A 229 -1.54 3.16 1.88
C ALA A 229 -0.83 2.12 2.78
N ALA A 230 0.24 1.50 2.29
CA ALA A 230 1.12 0.66 3.09
C ALA A 230 2.05 1.48 4.02
N GLY A 231 2.04 2.80 3.96
CA GLY A 231 2.80 3.68 4.85
C GLY A 231 4.19 4.07 4.34
N PHE A 232 4.47 3.87 3.05
CA PHE A 232 5.66 4.43 2.40
C PHE A 232 5.40 5.89 1.98
N ASP A 233 6.47 6.66 1.78
CA ASP A 233 6.37 7.93 1.03
C ASP A 233 6.64 7.63 -0.44
N VAL A 234 5.83 8.16 -1.35
CA VAL A 234 5.99 7.91 -2.80
C VAL A 234 6.22 9.23 -3.49
N ARG A 235 7.34 9.33 -4.22
CA ARG A 235 7.72 10.52 -4.97
C ARG A 235 7.81 10.15 -6.43
N VAL A 236 6.94 10.76 -7.24
CA VAL A 236 6.90 10.54 -8.68
C VAL A 236 7.10 11.86 -9.42
N PRO A 237 7.60 11.84 -10.66
CA PRO A 237 7.75 13.05 -11.45
C PRO A 237 6.41 13.74 -11.68
N ALA A 238 6.44 15.06 -11.81
CA ALA A 238 5.24 15.82 -12.13
C ALA A 238 4.77 15.45 -13.55
N LEU A 239 3.61 14.80 -13.66
CA LEU A 239 2.98 14.53 -14.95
C LEU A 239 2.62 15.84 -15.65
N SER A 240 2.97 15.93 -16.94
CA SER A 240 2.54 17.05 -17.78
C SER A 240 1.02 17.11 -17.81
N ARG A 241 0.46 18.27 -17.46
CA ARG A 241 -0.99 18.55 -17.57
C ARG A 241 -1.39 19.04 -18.97
N ARG A 242 -0.44 19.10 -19.91
CA ARG A 242 -0.71 19.55 -21.27
C ARG A 242 -1.61 18.51 -21.92
N LYS A 243 -2.81 18.94 -22.32
CA LYS A 243 -3.67 18.12 -23.18
C LYS A 243 -2.98 18.01 -24.55
N PRO A 244 -2.65 16.81 -25.03
CA PRO A 244 -2.12 16.66 -26.37
C PRO A 244 -3.15 17.19 -27.36
N SER A 245 -2.70 17.95 -28.35
CA SER A 245 -3.60 18.54 -29.35
C SER A 245 -3.80 17.55 -30.49
N PRO A 246 -5.01 16.98 -30.67
CA PRO A 246 -5.25 16.06 -31.76
C PRO A 246 -5.28 16.84 -33.08
N ALA A 247 -4.51 16.39 -34.07
CA ALA A 247 -4.56 16.89 -35.43
C ALA A 247 -4.77 15.73 -36.40
N LEU A 248 -5.70 15.90 -37.35
CA LEU A 248 -5.94 14.91 -38.41
C LEU A 248 -5.16 15.35 -39.66
N ARG A 249 -4.30 14.49 -40.19
CA ARG A 249 -3.70 14.67 -41.52
C ARG A 249 -4.40 13.74 -42.51
N LEU A 250 -4.77 14.31 -43.65
CA LEU A 250 -5.36 13.61 -44.79
C LEU A 250 -4.37 13.69 -45.95
N PHE A 251 -4.01 12.54 -46.49
CA PHE A 251 -3.17 12.41 -47.67
C PHE A 251 -4.03 11.86 -48.82
N THR A 252 -3.81 12.40 -50.01
CA THR A 252 -4.39 11.89 -51.25
C THR A 252 -3.27 11.64 -52.24
N GLU A 253 -3.08 10.38 -52.65
CA GLU A 253 -2.17 10.07 -53.76
C GLU A 253 -2.96 10.12 -55.08
N PRO A 254 -2.54 10.92 -56.07
CA PRO A 254 -3.15 10.89 -57.39
C PRO A 254 -2.76 9.59 -58.11
N THR A 255 -3.72 8.71 -58.34
CA THR A 255 -3.50 7.47 -59.10
C THR A 255 -3.55 7.76 -60.61
N GLY A 256 -2.42 8.22 -61.17
CA GLY A 256 -2.21 8.33 -62.63
C GLY A 256 -2.97 9.44 -63.36
N ASP A 257 -2.84 9.46 -64.69
CA ASP A 257 -3.45 10.46 -65.59
C ASP A 257 -4.98 10.45 -65.45
N THR A 258 -5.48 11.54 -64.88
CA THR A 258 -6.88 11.70 -64.48
C THR A 258 -7.81 11.91 -65.68
N VAL A 259 -8.61 10.90 -66.01
CA VAL A 259 -9.84 11.06 -66.82
C VAL A 259 -11.02 11.18 -65.86
N VAL A 260 -11.67 12.34 -65.91
CA VAL A 260 -12.60 12.89 -64.91
C VAL A 260 -13.84 12.01 -64.64
N GLY A 261 -14.07 11.66 -63.38
CA GLY A 261 -15.33 11.09 -62.89
C GLY A 261 -15.47 11.24 -61.37
N ALA A 262 -16.65 11.65 -60.89
CA ALA A 262 -16.95 11.98 -59.49
C ALA A 262 -16.85 10.80 -58.48
N ASN A 263 -16.48 9.61 -58.93
CA ASN A 263 -16.41 8.38 -58.15
C ASN A 263 -15.00 7.81 -57.98
N GLN A 264 -13.94 8.50 -58.42
CA GLN A 264 -12.57 8.13 -58.02
C GLN A 264 -12.29 8.74 -56.64
N LEU A 265 -12.62 7.98 -55.60
CA LEU A 265 -11.99 8.15 -54.31
C LEU A 265 -10.49 7.91 -54.55
N ALA A 266 -9.68 8.97 -54.48
CA ALA A 266 -8.23 8.86 -54.40
C ALA A 266 -7.87 7.87 -53.27
N ASP A 267 -6.69 7.27 -53.32
CA ASP A 267 -6.17 6.56 -52.15
C ASP A 267 -6.04 7.57 -51.00
N VAL A 268 -7.10 7.66 -50.18
CA VAL A 268 -7.18 8.55 -49.03
C VAL A 268 -6.60 7.79 -47.86
N ARG A 269 -5.43 8.23 -47.41
CA ARG A 269 -4.83 7.77 -46.15
C ARG A 269 -4.98 8.88 -45.13
N TRP A 270 -5.33 8.52 -43.90
CA TRP A 270 -5.41 9.47 -42.80
C TRP A 270 -4.53 8.99 -41.65
N SER A 271 -3.93 9.94 -40.94
CA SER A 271 -3.20 9.71 -39.71
C SER A 271 -3.63 10.74 -38.67
N VAL A 272 -3.57 10.35 -37.39
CA VAL A 272 -3.86 11.25 -36.27
C VAL A 272 -2.57 11.54 -35.57
N LEU A 273 -2.22 12.82 -35.47
CA LEU A 273 -1.10 13.28 -34.66
C LEU A 273 -1.58 13.69 -33.28
N PHE A 274 -0.89 13.20 -32.26
CA PHE A 274 -0.94 13.72 -30.91
C PHE A 274 0.41 14.34 -30.60
N ASP A 275 0.50 15.66 -30.70
CA ASP A 275 1.74 16.43 -30.62
C ASP A 275 2.83 15.87 -31.58
N ASP A 276 3.87 15.20 -31.06
CA ASP A 276 5.00 14.65 -31.85
C ASP A 276 4.82 13.19 -32.29
N VAL A 277 3.68 12.57 -31.96
CA VAL A 277 3.40 11.15 -32.27
C VAL A 277 2.36 11.05 -33.39
N GLU A 278 2.74 10.46 -34.52
CA GLU A 278 1.82 10.13 -35.62
C GLU A 278 1.30 8.70 -35.46
N LEU A 279 -0.01 8.55 -35.30
CA LEU A 279 -0.69 7.26 -35.24
C LEU A 279 -1.33 6.94 -36.59
N THR A 280 -0.95 5.80 -37.15
CA THR A 280 -1.59 5.26 -38.37
C THR A 280 -2.94 4.62 -38.03
N ALA A 281 -3.75 4.32 -39.05
CA ALA A 281 -5.00 3.62 -38.87
C ALA A 281 -4.84 2.24 -38.18
N GLU A 282 -3.72 1.54 -38.43
CA GLU A 282 -3.39 0.27 -37.79
C GLU A 282 -3.03 0.45 -36.31
N ASP A 283 -2.24 1.48 -35.99
CA ASP A 283 -1.89 1.80 -34.60
C ASP A 283 -3.13 2.19 -33.78
N ILE A 284 -4.05 2.96 -34.38
CA ILE A 284 -5.32 3.33 -33.76
C ILE A 284 -6.20 2.10 -33.54
N ALA A 285 -6.26 1.18 -34.51
CA ALA A 285 -7.04 -0.05 -34.37
C ALA A 285 -6.48 -0.95 -33.25
N ARG A 286 -5.15 -1.05 -33.13
CA ARG A 286 -4.46 -1.76 -32.04
C ARG A 286 -4.74 -1.10 -30.68
N LEU A 287 -4.56 0.22 -30.57
CA LEU A 287 -4.82 0.97 -29.34
C LEU A 287 -6.29 0.92 -28.93
N ALA A 288 -7.22 0.96 -29.89
CA ALA A 288 -8.65 0.82 -29.63
C ALA A 288 -9.03 -0.61 -29.17
N ALA A 289 -8.28 -1.63 -29.59
CA ALA A 289 -8.45 -3.01 -29.13
C ALA A 289 -7.88 -3.24 -27.72
N GLU A 290 -6.80 -2.54 -27.35
CA GLU A 290 -6.20 -2.56 -26.01
C GLU A 290 -6.99 -1.70 -25.01
N ALA A 291 -7.60 -0.63 -25.47
CA ALA A 291 -8.51 0.20 -24.70
C ALA A 291 -9.79 -0.58 -24.35
N LYS A 292 -9.78 -1.28 -23.21
CA LYS A 292 -11.02 -1.81 -22.63
C LYS A 292 -12.03 -0.67 -22.47
N PRO A 293 -13.26 -0.79 -23.00
CA PRO A 293 -14.27 0.25 -22.88
C PRO A 293 -14.59 0.46 -21.39
N LEU A 294 -14.25 1.64 -20.88
CA LEU A 294 -14.86 2.15 -19.66
C LEU A 294 -16.32 2.46 -20.03
N VAL A 295 -17.20 1.50 -19.68
CA VAL A 295 -18.67 1.47 -19.82
C VAL A 295 -19.21 0.70 -21.04
N ARG A 296 -19.78 -0.47 -20.73
CA ARG A 296 -21.22 -0.71 -20.91
C ARG A 296 -21.80 -1.26 -19.61
#